data_AF-A0A849QBG7-F1
#
_entry.id   AF-A0A849QBG7-F1
#
_cell.length_a   1.000
_cell.length_b   1.000
_cell.length_c   1.000
_cell.angle_alpha   90.00
_cell.angle_beta   90.00
_cell.angle_gamma   90.00
#
_symmetry.space_group_name_H-M   'P 1'
#
loop_
_entity.id
_entity.type
_entity.pdbx_description
1 polymer ?
#
loop_
_entity_poly.entity_id
_entity_poly.type
_entity_poly.pdbx_seq_one_letter_code
_entity_poly.pdbx_strand_id
1 'polypeptide(L)'
;MIPMPEIELIKSPWENVLLDLVEQNEESLRITSPFIKSKPVEKIISAKGNDVSIECITSFKLMNFYRKSSDLKALNTILDSGGIIRNHQPLHSKIYVFDETQAIVTSGNLTYGGLNTNYEYGVLIRDNDNVSNVIHDFYDIFNGSMTGEITSENIENAEKIIQATPREKGVKFKPLQYEEDESDILDVGLSPIVENLTGWKLEIFNCLESIENRTFGLNEAYEFEDVLSGKHPDNRNIKDKIRQQLQYLRDLGLIEFKERGVYRKLWK
;
A
#
# COMPACT_ATOMS: atom_id res chain seq x y z
N MET A 1 -17.61 35.97 7.31
CA MET A 1 -17.01 34.65 7.57
C MET A 1 -17.42 33.77 6.41
N ILE A 2 -16.47 33.31 5.59
CA ILE A 2 -16.79 32.40 4.48
C ILE A 2 -17.16 31.05 5.12
N PRO A 3 -18.32 30.45 4.79
CA PRO A 3 -18.66 29.14 5.32
C PRO A 3 -17.60 28.13 4.88
N MET A 4 -17.17 27.28 5.80
CA MET A 4 -16.24 26.19 5.46
C MET A 4 -16.90 25.30 4.42
N PRO A 5 -16.14 24.78 3.44
CA PRO A 5 -16.68 23.88 2.44
C PRO A 5 -17.18 22.59 3.10
N GLU A 6 -18.30 22.07 2.61
CA GLU A 6 -18.87 20.79 3.04
C GLU A 6 -17.96 19.61 2.66
N ILE A 7 -17.22 19.73 1.55
CA ILE A 7 -16.24 18.75 1.09
C ILE A 7 -14.92 19.45 0.73
N GLU A 8 -13.81 18.94 1.26
CA GLU A 8 -12.45 19.39 0.98
C GLU A 8 -11.56 18.25 0.46
N LEU A 9 -10.64 18.57 -0.44
CA LEU A 9 -9.72 17.58 -1.02
C LEU A 9 -8.52 17.34 -0.09
N ILE A 10 -8.21 16.08 0.18
CA ILE A 10 -7.02 15.68 0.93
C ILE A 10 -6.00 15.10 -0.04
N LYS A 11 -4.75 15.58 0.04
CA LYS A 11 -3.63 15.14 -0.78
C LYS A 11 -2.47 14.74 0.12
N SER A 12 -1.69 13.74 -0.28
CA SER A 12 -0.44 13.43 0.42
C SER A 12 0.55 14.61 0.44
N PRO A 13 1.31 14.80 1.54
CA PRO A 13 1.16 14.13 2.84
C PRO A 13 -0.04 14.71 3.61
N TRP A 14 -0.76 13.85 4.34
CA TRP A 14 -1.98 14.24 5.06
C TRP A 14 -1.96 13.85 6.54
N GLU A 15 -0.80 13.45 7.09
CA GLU A 15 -0.64 13.15 8.51
C GLU A 15 -1.08 14.31 9.41
N ASN A 16 -0.69 15.55 9.08
CA ASN A 16 -1.08 16.71 9.89
C ASN A 16 -2.59 16.94 9.86
N VAL A 17 -3.23 16.78 8.70
CA VAL A 17 -4.69 16.89 8.58
C VAL A 17 -5.38 15.88 9.49
N LEU A 18 -4.90 14.63 9.50
CA LEU A 18 -5.41 13.60 10.40
C LEU A 18 -5.22 13.99 11.87
N LEU A 19 -4.03 14.41 12.27
CA LEU A 19 -3.73 14.74 13.67
C LEU A 19 -4.49 15.98 14.15
N ASP A 20 -4.62 17.02 13.33
CA ASP A 20 -5.38 18.23 13.67
C ASP A 20 -6.85 17.88 13.96
N LEU A 21 -7.43 16.94 13.21
CA LEU A 21 -8.80 16.46 13.44
C LEU A 21 -8.89 15.59 14.69
N VAL A 22 -7.89 14.73 14.95
CA VAL A 22 -7.82 13.94 16.19
C VAL A 22 -7.73 14.83 17.43
N GLU A 23 -6.98 15.93 17.37
CA GLU A 23 -6.85 16.89 18.49
C GLU A 23 -8.15 17.66 18.76
N GLN A 24 -8.95 17.91 17.72
CA GLN A 24 -10.25 18.58 17.80
C GLN A 24 -11.41 17.64 18.16
N ASN A 25 -11.18 16.33 18.11
CA ASN A 25 -12.18 15.30 18.35
C ASN A 25 -12.48 15.16 19.85
N GLU A 26 -13.75 15.17 20.23
CA GLU A 26 -14.15 15.22 21.65
C GLU A 26 -14.75 13.91 22.18
N GLU A 27 -15.42 13.12 21.33
CA GLU A 27 -16.24 11.98 21.76
C GLU A 27 -15.74 10.64 21.21
N SER A 28 -15.57 10.52 19.90
CA SER A 28 -15.34 9.23 19.26
C SER A 28 -14.52 9.30 17.98
N LEU A 29 -13.60 8.35 17.81
CA LEU A 29 -12.79 8.17 16.61
C LEU A 29 -13.07 6.78 16.03
N ARG A 30 -13.66 6.73 14.83
CA ARG A 30 -13.94 5.49 14.11
C ARG A 30 -12.96 5.33 12.96
N ILE A 31 -12.31 4.17 12.88
CA ILE A 31 -11.24 3.93 11.89
C ILE A 31 -11.53 2.65 11.13
N THR A 32 -11.49 2.70 9.80
CA THR A 32 -11.26 1.51 8.97
C THR A 32 -9.89 1.59 8.34
N SER A 33 -9.09 0.53 8.44
CA SER A 33 -7.84 0.42 7.68
C SER A 33 -7.37 -1.04 7.66
N PRO A 34 -7.17 -1.67 6.49
CA PRO A 34 -6.70 -3.05 6.44
C PRO A 34 -5.25 -3.19 6.91
N PHE A 35 -4.44 -2.14 6.76
CA PHE A 35 -3.05 -2.12 7.22
C PHE A 35 -2.85 -1.04 8.27
N ILE A 36 -2.29 -1.42 9.42
CA ILE A 36 -2.14 -0.53 10.58
C ILE A 36 -0.72 -0.66 11.15
N LYS A 37 -0.05 0.47 11.35
CA LYS A 37 1.31 0.54 11.90
C LYS A 37 1.36 1.25 13.24
N SER A 38 2.34 0.86 14.06
CA SER A 38 2.46 1.32 15.44
C SER A 38 2.67 2.83 15.53
N LYS A 39 3.57 3.39 14.71
CA LYS A 39 3.91 4.83 14.77
C LYS A 39 2.72 5.76 14.52
N PRO A 40 1.91 5.60 13.46
CA PRO A 40 0.68 6.38 13.29
C PRO A 40 -0.29 6.24 14.46
N VAL A 41 -0.50 5.02 14.97
CA VAL A 41 -1.40 4.79 16.10
C VAL A 41 -0.89 5.49 17.37
N GLU A 42 0.40 5.36 17.68
CA GLU A 42 1.03 6.05 18.82
C GLU A 42 0.83 7.57 18.76
N LYS A 43 0.92 8.18 17.57
CA LYS A 43 0.63 9.60 17.37
C LYS A 43 -0.84 9.94 17.62
N ILE A 44 -1.78 9.13 17.11
CA ILE A 44 -3.22 9.31 17.36
C ILE A 44 -3.53 9.23 18.86
N ILE A 45 -3.02 8.21 19.56
CA ILE A 45 -3.24 8.06 21.00
C ILE A 45 -2.65 9.23 21.80
N SER A 46 -1.53 9.80 21.34
CA SER A 46 -0.92 10.96 22.00
C SER A 46 -1.66 12.26 21.74
N ALA A 47 -2.34 12.38 20.60
CA ALA A 47 -3.04 13.59 20.16
C ALA A 47 -4.50 13.64 20.68
N LYS A 48 -5.17 12.50 20.80
CA LYS A 48 -6.59 12.45 21.17
C LYS A 48 -6.83 12.95 22.60
N GLY A 49 -8.02 13.48 22.86
CA GLY A 49 -8.51 13.71 24.22
C GLY A 49 -8.59 12.40 25.03
N ASN A 50 -8.40 12.49 26.36
CA ASN A 50 -8.41 11.32 27.24
C ASN A 50 -9.73 10.52 27.13
N ASP A 51 -10.85 11.23 27.04
CA ASP A 51 -12.21 10.65 27.02
C ASP A 51 -12.67 10.20 25.62
N VAL A 52 -11.89 10.49 24.57
CA VAL A 52 -12.20 10.07 23.21
C VAL A 52 -12.13 8.56 23.09
N SER A 53 -13.25 7.95 22.72
CA SER A 53 -13.35 6.51 22.44
C SER A 53 -12.78 6.16 21.06
N ILE A 54 -12.26 4.95 20.89
CA ILE A 54 -11.78 4.47 19.59
C ILE A 54 -12.48 3.17 19.23
N GLU A 55 -13.03 3.14 18.01
CA GLU A 55 -13.58 1.94 17.38
C GLU A 55 -12.84 1.70 16.06
N CYS A 56 -12.23 0.53 15.91
CA CYS A 56 -11.38 0.24 14.76
C CYS A 56 -11.82 -1.05 14.06
N ILE A 57 -11.94 -1.01 12.74
CA ILE A 57 -12.10 -2.19 11.89
C ILE A 57 -10.82 -2.39 11.09
N THR A 58 -10.23 -3.58 11.19
CA THR A 58 -9.01 -3.93 10.44
C THR A 58 -9.10 -5.33 9.84
N SER A 59 -8.15 -5.67 8.96
CA SER A 59 -8.02 -7.00 8.38
C SER A 59 -6.97 -7.81 9.17
N PHE A 60 -7.43 -8.58 10.15
CA PHE A 60 -6.56 -9.44 10.96
C PHE A 60 -6.31 -10.77 10.24
N LYS A 61 -5.32 -10.74 9.36
CA LYS A 61 -4.72 -11.93 8.72
C LYS A 61 -3.31 -12.10 9.25
N LEU A 62 -2.96 -13.29 9.77
CA LEU A 62 -1.62 -13.55 10.34
C LEU A 62 -0.48 -13.16 9.39
N MET A 63 -0.68 -13.36 8.08
CA MET A 63 0.31 -13.02 7.05
C MET A 63 0.61 -11.51 6.99
N ASN A 64 -0.37 -10.64 7.27
CA ASN A 64 -0.15 -9.19 7.28
C ASN A 64 0.85 -8.78 8.37
N PHE A 65 0.83 -9.47 9.52
CA PHE A 65 1.76 -9.23 10.63
C PHE A 65 3.10 -9.93 10.40
N TYR A 66 3.08 -11.15 9.87
CA TYR A 66 4.30 -11.88 9.51
C TYR A 66 5.15 -11.11 8.48
N ARG A 67 4.51 -10.57 7.42
CA ARG A 67 5.15 -9.73 6.39
C ARG A 67 5.42 -8.30 6.84
N LYS A 68 4.99 -7.91 8.03
CA LYS A 68 5.08 -6.55 8.55
C LYS A 68 4.40 -5.52 7.63
N SER A 69 3.26 -5.85 7.05
CA SER A 69 2.34 -4.84 6.48
C SER A 69 1.49 -4.19 7.58
N SER A 70 1.21 -4.94 8.64
CA SER A 70 0.60 -4.46 9.89
C SER A 70 1.47 -4.80 11.10
N ASP A 71 1.29 -4.09 12.21
CA ASP A 71 1.98 -4.35 13.47
C ASP A 71 0.99 -4.80 14.55
N LEU A 72 1.28 -5.91 15.25
CA LEU A 72 0.48 -6.35 16.41
C LEU A 72 0.54 -5.32 17.55
N LYS A 73 1.68 -4.65 17.72
CA LYS A 73 1.85 -3.57 18.71
C LYS A 73 0.82 -2.46 18.52
N ALA A 74 0.51 -2.10 17.27
CA ALA A 74 -0.48 -1.06 16.99
C ALA A 74 -1.87 -1.43 17.53
N LEU A 75 -2.25 -2.71 17.42
CA LEU A 75 -3.53 -3.21 17.95
C LEU A 75 -3.53 -3.21 19.48
N ASN A 76 -2.46 -3.68 20.13
CA ASN A 76 -2.33 -3.60 21.58
C ASN A 76 -2.43 -2.14 22.06
N THR A 77 -1.76 -1.21 21.40
CA THR A 77 -1.82 0.22 21.76
C THR A 77 -3.25 0.80 21.72
N ILE A 78 -4.10 0.33 20.79
CA ILE A 78 -5.52 0.72 20.75
C ILE A 78 -6.31 0.04 21.88
N LEU A 79 -6.09 -1.25 22.14
CA LEU A 79 -6.77 -1.96 23.24
C LEU A 79 -6.39 -1.38 24.62
N ASP A 80 -5.11 -1.05 24.82
CA ASP A 80 -4.57 -0.47 26.05
C ASP A 80 -5.16 0.93 26.33
N SER A 81 -5.57 1.67 25.29
CA SER A 81 -6.29 2.93 25.44
C SER A 81 -7.80 2.75 25.68
N GLY A 82 -8.28 1.52 25.90
CA GLY A 82 -9.70 1.19 26.03
C GLY A 82 -10.48 1.14 24.73
N GLY A 83 -9.80 1.14 23.58
CA GLY A 83 -10.43 1.06 22.27
C GLY A 83 -10.95 -0.34 21.94
N ILE A 84 -11.90 -0.42 21.03
CA ILE A 84 -12.49 -1.68 20.54
C ILE A 84 -12.00 -1.94 19.12
N ILE A 85 -11.56 -3.16 18.85
CA ILE A 85 -11.08 -3.56 17.52
C ILE A 85 -11.87 -4.75 16.99
N ARG A 86 -12.30 -4.62 15.74
CA ARG A 86 -13.03 -5.63 14.97
C ARG A 86 -12.19 -6.13 13.79
N ASN A 87 -12.23 -7.43 13.56
CA ASN A 87 -11.62 -8.09 12.41
C ASN A 87 -12.66 -8.30 11.31
N HIS A 88 -12.48 -7.63 10.18
CA HIS A 88 -13.20 -7.90 8.94
C HIS A 88 -12.19 -8.24 7.85
N GLN A 89 -12.02 -9.52 7.54
CA GLN A 89 -10.93 -9.97 6.67
C GLN A 89 -10.94 -9.41 5.24
N PRO A 90 -12.09 -9.25 4.54
CA PRO A 90 -12.11 -8.67 3.19
C PRO A 90 -12.12 -7.13 3.19
N LEU A 91 -11.82 -6.47 4.32
CA LEU A 91 -11.75 -5.01 4.42
C LEU A 91 -10.73 -4.42 3.44
N HIS A 92 -11.15 -3.41 2.68
CA HIS A 92 -10.26 -2.59 1.85
C HIS A 92 -10.53 -1.08 1.96
N SER A 93 -11.57 -0.65 2.68
CA SER A 93 -11.84 0.77 2.90
C SER A 93 -10.80 1.39 3.84
N LYS A 94 -10.56 2.69 3.67
CA LYS A 94 -9.85 3.51 4.67
C LYS A 94 -10.68 4.74 4.96
N ILE A 95 -11.23 4.76 6.15
CA ILE A 95 -12.17 5.77 6.61
C ILE A 95 -11.74 6.19 8.02
N TYR A 96 -11.84 7.49 8.30
CA TYR A 96 -11.58 8.06 9.61
C TYR A 96 -12.73 9.01 9.94
N VAL A 97 -13.57 8.66 10.91
CA VAL A 97 -14.70 9.48 11.34
C VAL A 97 -14.39 10.09 12.70
N PHE A 98 -14.61 11.40 12.80
CA PHE A 98 -14.39 12.21 13.99
C PHE A 98 -15.76 12.66 14.50
N ASP A 99 -16.10 12.20 15.68
CA ASP A 99 -17.41 12.35 16.32
C ASP A 99 -18.53 11.95 15.34
N GLU A 100 -19.60 12.74 15.27
CA GLU A 100 -20.68 12.59 14.28
C GLU A 100 -20.68 13.72 13.24
N THR A 101 -19.57 14.45 13.11
CA THR A 101 -19.52 15.72 12.37
C THR A 101 -18.57 15.72 11.19
N GLN A 102 -17.56 14.85 11.15
CA GLN A 102 -16.54 14.87 10.11
C GLN A 102 -16.09 13.46 9.73
N ALA A 103 -15.82 13.24 8.45
CA ALA A 103 -15.28 11.98 7.96
C ALA A 103 -14.22 12.18 6.88
N ILE A 104 -13.17 11.37 6.90
CA ILE A 104 -12.20 11.22 5.81
C ILE A 104 -12.47 9.92 5.09
N VAL A 105 -12.54 9.98 3.77
CA VAL A 105 -12.48 8.82 2.87
C VAL A 105 -11.26 8.97 1.98
N THR A 106 -10.36 7.99 1.99
CA THR A 106 -9.04 8.11 1.35
C THR A 106 -8.51 6.79 0.83
N SER A 107 -7.54 6.85 -0.08
CA SER A 107 -6.74 5.69 -0.51
C SER A 107 -5.63 5.32 0.50
N GLY A 108 -5.27 6.24 1.41
CA GLY A 108 -4.19 6.06 2.38
C GLY A 108 -4.54 5.14 3.56
N ASN A 109 -3.71 4.12 3.79
CA ASN A 109 -3.79 3.28 5.00
C ASN A 109 -3.21 3.99 6.24
N LEU A 110 -3.56 3.52 7.44
CA LEU A 110 -2.99 3.96 8.72
C LEU A 110 -1.54 3.45 8.91
N THR A 111 -0.66 3.86 8.01
CA THR A 111 0.75 3.50 7.92
C THR A 111 1.57 4.75 7.64
N TYR A 112 2.86 4.74 7.97
CA TYR A 112 3.71 5.89 7.61
C TYR A 112 3.67 6.19 6.10
N GLY A 113 3.67 5.13 5.27
CA GLY A 113 3.58 5.27 3.83
C GLY A 113 2.28 5.93 3.37
N GLY A 114 1.15 5.41 3.85
CA GLY A 114 -0.18 5.92 3.53
C GLY A 114 -0.47 7.33 4.03
N LEU A 115 0.21 7.80 5.08
CA LEU A 115 0.03 9.17 5.59
C LEU A 115 1.01 10.18 4.99
N ASN A 116 2.24 9.75 4.64
CA ASN A 116 3.35 10.68 4.37
C ASN A 116 4.04 10.51 3.01
N THR A 117 4.18 9.30 2.48
CA THR A 117 5.09 9.08 1.32
C THR A 117 4.42 8.60 0.06
N ASN A 118 3.35 7.80 0.17
CA ASN A 118 2.59 7.36 -0.98
C ASN A 118 1.83 8.55 -1.57
N TYR A 119 1.61 8.53 -2.88
CA TYR A 119 0.70 9.48 -3.52
C TYR A 119 -0.74 9.03 -3.27
N GLU A 120 -1.35 9.57 -2.22
CA GLU A 120 -2.71 9.27 -1.81
C GLU A 120 -3.60 10.48 -2.08
N TYR A 121 -4.89 10.20 -2.24
CA TYR A 121 -5.90 11.20 -2.49
C TYR A 121 -7.19 10.82 -1.76
N GLY A 122 -7.91 11.83 -1.29
CA GLY A 122 -9.15 11.60 -0.56
C GLY A 122 -9.98 12.86 -0.44
N VAL A 123 -11.02 12.73 0.36
CA VAL A 123 -11.95 13.81 0.69
C VAL A 123 -12.17 13.87 2.20
N LEU A 124 -12.29 15.09 2.69
CA LEU A 124 -12.77 15.43 4.02
C LEU A 124 -14.21 15.92 3.87
N ILE A 125 -15.12 15.31 4.61
CA ILE A 125 -16.56 15.50 4.54
C ILE A 125 -17.03 16.13 5.84
N ARG A 126 -17.91 17.13 5.75
CA ARG A 126 -18.48 17.90 6.88
C ARG A 126 -19.99 18.07 6.80
N ASP A 127 -20.63 17.59 5.74
CA ASP A 127 -22.09 17.60 5.68
C ASP A 127 -22.66 16.44 6.50
N ASN A 128 -23.70 16.74 7.29
CA ASN A 128 -24.25 15.80 8.25
C ASN A 128 -24.80 14.53 7.59
N ASP A 129 -25.39 14.65 6.39
CA ASP A 129 -26.04 13.52 5.72
C ASP A 129 -25.01 12.48 5.26
N ASN A 130 -23.93 12.90 4.60
CA ASN A 130 -22.88 11.98 4.18
C ASN A 130 -22.07 11.44 5.36
N VAL A 131 -21.81 12.25 6.39
CA VAL A 131 -21.14 11.75 7.61
C VAL A 131 -21.99 10.67 8.28
N SER A 132 -23.31 10.89 8.39
CA SER A 132 -24.23 9.90 8.94
C SER A 132 -24.25 8.60 8.12
N ASN A 133 -24.23 8.70 6.80
CA ASN A 133 -24.16 7.53 5.92
C ASN A 133 -22.86 6.76 6.10
N VAL A 134 -21.71 7.45 6.20
CA VAL A 134 -20.42 6.81 6.46
C VAL A 134 -20.40 6.10 7.82
N ILE A 135 -21.01 6.68 8.85
CA ILE A 135 -21.16 6.06 10.17
C ILE A 135 -22.06 4.82 10.10
N HIS A 136 -23.16 4.90 9.35
CA HIS A 136 -24.05 3.77 9.13
C HIS A 136 -23.30 2.60 8.47
N ASP A 137 -22.60 2.86 7.35
CA ASP A 137 -21.78 1.87 6.65
C ASP A 137 -20.68 1.29 7.55
N PHE A 138 -20.07 2.12 8.41
CA PHE A 138 -19.11 1.66 9.39
C PHE A 138 -19.75 0.64 10.35
N TYR A 139 -20.92 0.93 10.91
CA TYR A 139 -21.58 0.05 11.87
C TYR A 139 -22.19 -1.21 11.23
N ASP A 140 -22.59 -1.16 9.95
CA ASP A 140 -22.99 -2.34 9.18
C ASP A 140 -21.84 -3.36 9.10
N ILE A 141 -20.61 -2.88 8.91
CA ILE A 141 -19.42 -3.74 8.93
C ILE A 141 -19.08 -4.12 10.38
N PHE A 142 -19.07 -3.16 11.31
CA PHE A 142 -18.62 -3.35 12.69
C PHE A 142 -19.46 -4.40 13.44
N ASN A 143 -20.77 -4.38 13.23
CA ASN A 143 -21.74 -5.31 13.84
C ASN A 143 -22.12 -6.48 12.91
N GLY A 144 -21.51 -6.56 11.72
CA GLY A 144 -21.81 -7.59 10.74
C GLY A 144 -21.45 -9.00 11.20
N SER A 145 -22.19 -9.99 10.74
CA SER A 145 -21.99 -11.40 11.14
C SER A 145 -20.64 -12.01 10.73
N MET A 146 -19.96 -11.41 9.74
CA MET A 146 -18.62 -11.80 9.30
C MET A 146 -17.50 -11.08 10.07
N THR A 147 -17.85 -10.23 11.03
CA THR A 147 -16.90 -9.37 11.75
C THR A 147 -16.70 -9.90 13.16
N GLY A 148 -15.45 -10.27 13.48
CA GLY A 148 -15.08 -10.79 14.79
C GLY A 148 -14.49 -9.72 15.71
N GLU A 149 -14.51 -9.95 17.02
CA GLU A 149 -13.71 -9.15 17.96
C GLU A 149 -12.24 -9.54 17.89
N ILE A 150 -11.35 -8.56 18.07
CA ILE A 150 -9.92 -8.80 18.30
C ILE A 150 -9.62 -8.47 19.75
N THR A 151 -9.19 -9.48 20.51
CA THR A 151 -8.82 -9.35 21.91
C THR A 151 -7.29 -9.42 22.10
N SER A 152 -6.80 -9.03 23.28
CA SER A 152 -5.38 -9.18 23.65
C SER A 152 -4.93 -10.64 23.55
N GLU A 153 -5.80 -11.61 23.89
CA GLU A 153 -5.51 -13.04 23.73
C GLU A 153 -5.30 -13.41 22.25
N ASN A 154 -6.11 -12.88 21.32
CA ASN A 154 -5.90 -13.13 19.90
C ASN A 154 -4.54 -12.60 19.43
N ILE A 155 -4.14 -11.42 19.91
CA ILE A 155 -2.86 -10.79 19.59
C ILE A 155 -1.69 -11.60 20.15
N GLU A 156 -1.75 -12.01 21.42
CA GLU A 156 -0.73 -12.86 22.05
C GLU A 156 -0.57 -14.20 21.33
N ASN A 157 -1.68 -14.84 20.96
CA ASN A 157 -1.66 -16.10 20.23
C ASN A 157 -1.07 -15.93 18.83
N ALA A 158 -1.43 -14.85 18.12
CA ALA A 158 -0.83 -14.50 16.83
C ALA A 158 0.67 -14.26 16.96
N GLU A 159 1.11 -13.54 18.00
CA GLU A 159 2.52 -13.29 18.26
C GLU A 159 3.28 -14.60 18.53
N LYS A 160 2.75 -15.50 19.38
CA LYS A 160 3.34 -16.83 19.62
C LYS A 160 3.47 -17.63 18.33
N ILE A 161 2.43 -17.65 17.49
CA ILE A 161 2.45 -18.33 16.18
C ILE A 161 3.54 -17.72 15.30
N ILE A 162 3.60 -16.39 15.16
CA ILE A 162 4.59 -15.71 14.31
C ILE A 162 6.02 -15.94 14.80
N GLN A 163 6.25 -15.95 16.11
CA GLN A 163 7.56 -16.21 16.72
C GLN A 163 8.00 -17.67 16.56
N ALA A 164 7.07 -18.62 16.69
CA ALA A 164 7.32 -20.05 16.52
C ALA A 164 7.42 -20.46 15.04
N THR A 165 6.79 -19.70 14.14
CA THR A 165 6.93 -19.88 12.70
C THR A 165 8.37 -19.57 12.35
N PRO A 166 9.11 -20.52 11.74
CA PRO A 166 10.43 -20.22 11.23
C PRO A 166 10.32 -18.96 10.40
N ARG A 167 11.12 -17.94 10.73
CA ARG A 167 11.42 -16.94 9.72
C ARG A 167 11.89 -17.77 8.56
N GLU A 168 11.22 -17.65 7.41
CA GLU A 168 11.84 -18.08 6.19
C GLU A 168 13.28 -17.58 6.32
N LYS A 169 14.28 -18.50 6.27
CA LYS A 169 15.65 -18.07 6.00
C LYS A 169 15.47 -16.99 4.98
N GLY A 170 16.06 -15.83 5.18
CA GLY A 170 16.10 -14.86 4.10
C GLY A 170 16.69 -15.59 2.91
N VAL A 171 15.84 -16.22 2.08
CA VAL A 171 15.85 -16.02 0.66
C VAL A 171 16.10 -14.54 0.62
N LYS A 172 17.28 -14.15 0.10
CA LYS A 172 17.41 -12.81 -0.43
C LYS A 172 16.12 -12.63 -1.22
N PHE A 173 15.16 -11.91 -0.66
CA PHE A 173 13.89 -11.78 -1.34
C PHE A 173 14.30 -11.07 -2.63
N LYS A 174 14.25 -11.80 -3.74
CA LYS A 174 13.68 -11.20 -4.94
C LYS A 174 12.40 -10.55 -4.40
N PRO A 175 12.27 -9.22 -4.50
CA PRO A 175 11.24 -8.48 -3.80
C PRO A 175 9.91 -9.20 -3.96
N LEU A 176 9.18 -9.34 -2.84
CA LEU A 176 7.88 -10.00 -2.75
C LEU A 176 7.16 -9.86 -4.09
N GLN A 177 6.92 -10.99 -4.75
CA GLN A 177 5.76 -11.08 -5.63
C GLN A 177 4.61 -10.60 -4.74
N TYR A 178 4.15 -9.37 -5.03
CA TYR A 178 2.74 -9.03 -4.93
C TYR A 178 1.99 -10.29 -5.35
N GLU A 179 0.86 -10.62 -4.71
CA GLU A 179 -0.11 -11.45 -5.43
C GLU A 179 -0.22 -10.80 -6.81
N GLU A 180 0.37 -11.44 -7.81
CA GLU A 180 0.43 -10.88 -9.14
C GLU A 180 -1.04 -10.82 -9.49
N ASP A 181 -1.55 -9.60 -9.61
CA ASP A 181 -2.77 -9.39 -10.35
C ASP A 181 -2.43 -9.93 -11.74
N GLU A 182 -2.73 -11.21 -12.00
CA GLU A 182 -2.52 -11.82 -13.32
C GLU A 182 -3.29 -11.03 -14.39
N SER A 183 -4.26 -10.21 -13.96
CA SER A 183 -4.95 -9.21 -14.76
C SER A 183 -4.03 -8.19 -15.44
N ASP A 184 -2.84 -7.91 -14.89
CA ASP A 184 -1.86 -6.97 -15.46
C ASP A 184 -0.89 -7.65 -16.46
N ILE A 185 -0.93 -8.98 -16.59
CA ILE A 185 0.01 -9.73 -17.43
C ILE A 185 -0.58 -9.89 -18.83
N LEU A 186 0.19 -9.47 -19.83
CA LEU A 186 -0.15 -9.73 -21.22
C LEU A 186 0.19 -11.19 -21.60
N ASP A 187 -0.82 -12.07 -21.55
CA ASP A 187 -0.74 -13.50 -21.94
C ASP A 187 -1.24 -13.71 -23.38
N VAL A 188 -0.51 -13.17 -24.36
CA VAL A 188 -0.79 -13.33 -25.80
C VAL A 188 0.34 -14.04 -26.55
N GLY A 189 1.31 -14.59 -25.81
CA GLY A 189 2.58 -15.10 -26.34
C GLY A 189 3.53 -13.99 -26.82
N LEU A 190 4.79 -14.37 -27.08
CA LEU A 190 5.86 -13.41 -27.41
C LEU A 190 5.81 -12.86 -28.86
N SER A 191 5.22 -13.59 -29.80
CA SER A 191 5.25 -13.25 -31.24
C SER A 191 4.65 -11.87 -31.54
N PRO A 192 3.45 -11.49 -31.02
CA PRO A 192 2.88 -10.17 -31.24
C PRO A 192 3.76 -9.02 -30.72
N ILE A 193 4.50 -9.24 -29.63
CA ILE A 193 5.40 -8.22 -29.06
C ILE A 193 6.65 -8.09 -29.93
N VAL A 194 7.29 -9.21 -30.26
CA VAL A 194 8.52 -9.26 -31.05
C VAL A 194 8.31 -8.69 -32.45
N GLU A 195 7.18 -8.96 -33.09
CA GLU A 195 6.85 -8.47 -34.44
C GLU A 195 6.65 -6.95 -34.51
N ASN A 196 6.36 -6.30 -33.37
CA ASN A 196 6.09 -4.86 -33.28
C ASN A 196 7.25 -4.05 -32.66
N LEU A 197 8.33 -4.71 -32.23
CA LEU A 197 9.54 -4.06 -31.75
C LEU A 197 10.66 -4.15 -32.79
N THR A 198 11.43 -3.07 -32.96
CA THR A 198 12.57 -3.03 -33.89
C THR A 198 13.77 -2.30 -33.30
N GLY A 199 14.96 -2.60 -33.82
CA GLY A 199 16.22 -2.00 -33.41
C GLY A 199 16.49 -2.16 -31.91
N TRP A 200 16.97 -1.10 -31.26
CA TRP A 200 17.31 -1.09 -29.84
C TRP A 200 16.19 -1.58 -28.91
N LYS A 201 14.93 -1.38 -29.26
CA LYS A 201 13.80 -1.80 -28.43
C LYS A 201 13.69 -3.33 -28.39
N LEU A 202 13.82 -3.96 -29.56
CA LEU A 202 13.80 -5.41 -29.70
C LEU A 202 15.02 -6.05 -29.04
N GLU A 203 16.20 -5.45 -29.25
CA GLU A 203 17.45 -5.98 -28.67
C GLU A 203 17.42 -5.94 -27.14
N ILE A 204 16.95 -4.84 -26.55
CA ILE A 204 16.76 -4.74 -25.10
C ILE A 204 15.67 -5.68 -24.62
N PHE A 205 14.54 -5.78 -25.33
CA PHE A 205 13.47 -6.73 -24.98
C PHE A 205 13.99 -8.17 -24.92
N ASN A 206 14.77 -8.60 -25.91
CA ASN A 206 15.38 -9.94 -25.95
C ASN A 206 16.38 -10.16 -24.80
N CYS A 207 17.18 -9.13 -24.45
CA CYS A 207 18.04 -9.19 -23.28
C CYS A 207 17.23 -9.36 -21.98
N LEU A 208 16.15 -8.60 -21.80
CA LEU A 208 15.29 -8.72 -20.61
C LEU A 208 14.54 -10.06 -20.57
N GLU A 209 14.18 -10.61 -21.71
CA GLU A 209 13.58 -11.94 -21.79
C GLU A 209 14.52 -13.03 -21.30
N SER A 210 15.82 -12.91 -21.63
CA SER A 210 16.84 -13.85 -21.15
C SER A 210 17.09 -13.81 -19.64
N ILE A 211 16.61 -12.77 -18.95
CA ILE A 211 16.62 -12.72 -17.49
C ILE A 211 15.51 -13.64 -16.98
N GLU A 212 15.88 -14.74 -16.31
CA GLU A 212 14.95 -15.74 -15.78
C GLU A 212 13.86 -15.13 -14.87
N ASN A 213 14.18 -14.03 -14.20
CA ASN A 213 13.30 -13.38 -13.25
C ASN A 213 12.42 -12.33 -13.90
N ARG A 214 11.14 -12.28 -13.50
CA ARG A 214 10.23 -11.20 -13.89
C ARG A 214 10.66 -9.84 -13.36
N THR A 215 11.22 -9.80 -12.14
CA THR A 215 11.79 -8.58 -11.58
C THR A 215 13.30 -8.58 -11.75
N PHE A 216 13.84 -7.47 -12.25
CA PHE A 216 15.28 -7.30 -12.51
C PHE A 216 15.76 -5.90 -12.10
N GLY A 217 17.02 -5.82 -11.71
CA GLY A 217 17.71 -4.58 -11.40
C GLY A 217 18.33 -3.92 -12.64
N LEU A 218 18.55 -2.61 -12.57
CA LEU A 218 19.25 -1.86 -13.59
C LEU A 218 20.66 -2.41 -13.86
N ASN A 219 21.33 -2.94 -12.83
CA ASN A 219 22.64 -3.55 -12.97
C ASN A 219 22.58 -4.83 -13.81
N GLU A 220 21.54 -5.67 -13.66
CA GLU A 220 21.33 -6.86 -14.50
C GLU A 220 21.10 -6.45 -15.96
N ALA A 221 20.39 -5.35 -16.21
CA ALA A 221 20.27 -4.80 -17.57
C ALA A 221 21.61 -4.31 -18.13
N TYR A 222 22.53 -3.81 -17.28
CA TYR A 222 23.86 -3.39 -17.69
C TYR A 222 24.83 -4.56 -17.94
N GLU A 223 24.55 -5.77 -17.45
CA GLU A 223 25.37 -6.95 -17.77
C GLU A 223 25.35 -7.28 -19.26
N PHE A 224 24.34 -6.79 -20.00
CA PHE A 224 24.26 -6.91 -21.46
C PHE A 224 25.04 -5.84 -22.23
N GLU A 225 25.80 -4.97 -21.56
CA GLU A 225 26.57 -3.89 -22.21
C GLU A 225 27.49 -4.41 -23.32
N ASP A 226 28.26 -5.47 -23.06
CA ASP A 226 29.18 -6.04 -24.05
C ASP A 226 28.44 -6.65 -25.25
N VAL A 227 27.30 -7.30 -25.00
CA VAL A 227 26.45 -7.89 -26.04
C VAL A 227 25.86 -6.79 -26.94
N LEU A 228 25.35 -5.73 -26.34
CA LEU A 228 24.71 -4.61 -27.05
C LEU A 228 25.75 -3.73 -27.76
N SER A 229 26.94 -3.58 -27.17
CA SER A 229 28.08 -2.90 -27.79
C SER A 229 28.52 -3.62 -29.07
N GLY A 230 28.59 -4.97 -29.04
CA GLY A 230 28.90 -5.77 -30.23
C GLY A 230 27.87 -5.62 -31.36
N LYS A 231 26.59 -5.44 -31.02
CA LYS A 231 25.50 -5.22 -32.00
C LYS A 231 25.42 -3.77 -32.49
N HIS A 232 25.93 -2.82 -31.70
CA HIS A 232 25.87 -1.39 -31.98
C HIS A 232 27.22 -0.70 -31.72
N PRO A 233 28.25 -1.01 -32.53
CA PRO A 233 29.63 -0.58 -32.28
C PRO A 233 29.83 0.94 -32.36
N ASP A 234 28.93 1.66 -33.05
CA ASP A 234 28.98 3.11 -33.19
C ASP A 234 28.48 3.87 -31.95
N ASN A 235 27.79 3.18 -31.02
CA ASN A 235 27.25 3.82 -29.82
C ASN A 235 28.22 3.73 -28.64
N ARG A 236 28.76 4.88 -28.23
CA ARG A 236 29.71 4.98 -27.11
C ARG A 236 29.04 5.10 -25.73
N ASN A 237 27.72 5.21 -25.68
CA ASN A 237 26.95 5.43 -24.44
C ASN A 237 25.90 4.33 -24.24
N ILE A 238 26.35 3.07 -24.18
CA ILE A 238 25.47 1.90 -24.13
C ILE A 238 24.56 1.92 -22.89
N LYS A 239 25.09 2.21 -21.69
CA LYS A 239 24.28 2.31 -20.45
C LYS A 239 23.20 3.37 -20.52
N ASP A 240 23.49 4.52 -21.11
CA ASP A 240 22.52 5.60 -21.28
C ASP A 240 21.41 5.17 -22.25
N LYS A 241 21.80 4.46 -23.31
CA LYS A 241 20.85 3.90 -24.28
C LYS A 241 19.96 2.82 -23.66
N ILE A 242 20.52 1.94 -22.83
CA ILE A 242 19.77 0.95 -22.03
C ILE A 242 18.72 1.68 -21.18
N ARG A 243 19.10 2.70 -20.40
CA ARG A 243 18.15 3.48 -19.60
C ARG A 243 17.04 4.11 -20.43
N GLN A 244 17.38 4.67 -21.60
CA GLN A 244 16.39 5.25 -22.51
C GLN A 244 15.39 4.19 -23.00
N GLN A 245 15.85 2.98 -23.35
CA GLN A 245 14.95 1.92 -23.81
C GLN A 245 14.09 1.34 -22.68
N LEU A 246 14.61 1.23 -21.46
CA LEU A 246 13.81 0.84 -20.30
C LEU A 246 12.68 1.85 -20.04
N GLN A 247 12.95 3.15 -20.16
CA GLN A 247 11.90 4.18 -20.06
C GLN A 247 10.83 3.99 -21.15
N TYR A 248 11.24 3.72 -22.40
CA TYR A 248 10.30 3.46 -23.48
C TYR A 248 9.45 2.21 -23.25
N LEU A 249 10.05 1.07 -22.86
CA LEU A 249 9.31 -0.17 -22.58
C LEU A 249 8.34 -0.01 -21.41
N ARG A 250 8.67 0.85 -20.44
CA ARG A 250 7.76 1.25 -19.36
C ARG A 250 6.59 2.04 -19.88
N ASP A 251 6.84 3.07 -20.69
CA ASP A 251 5.77 3.92 -21.23
C ASP A 251 4.83 3.15 -22.16
N LEU A 252 5.33 2.06 -22.77
CA LEU A 252 4.55 1.12 -23.57
C LEU A 252 3.74 0.11 -22.74
N GLY A 253 4.01 -0.01 -21.43
CA GLY A 253 3.34 -0.97 -20.55
C GLY A 253 3.91 -2.40 -20.59
N LEU A 254 5.11 -2.61 -21.15
CA LEU A 254 5.77 -3.92 -21.14
C LEU A 254 6.58 -4.16 -19.86
N ILE A 255 7.07 -3.10 -19.22
CA ILE A 255 7.70 -3.19 -17.90
C ILE A 255 7.11 -2.16 -16.95
N GLU A 256 7.19 -2.39 -15.64
CA GLU A 256 6.86 -1.39 -14.63
C GLU A 256 8.07 -1.01 -13.77
N PHE A 257 8.04 0.20 -13.23
CA PHE A 257 9.01 0.66 -12.24
C PHE A 257 8.52 0.32 -10.83
N LYS A 258 9.29 -0.48 -10.08
CA LYS A 258 8.95 -0.81 -8.68
C LYS A 258 9.53 0.23 -7.72
N GLU A 259 10.83 0.47 -7.85
CA GLU A 259 11.61 1.38 -7.03
C GLU A 259 12.90 1.75 -7.77
N ARG A 260 13.72 2.64 -7.18
CA ARG A 260 14.89 3.21 -7.87
C ARG A 260 15.83 2.11 -8.38
N GLY A 261 15.83 1.92 -9.71
CA GLY A 261 16.69 0.95 -10.39
C GLY A 261 16.16 -0.48 -10.39
N VAL A 262 14.87 -0.70 -10.08
CA VAL A 262 14.23 -2.02 -10.08
C VAL A 262 12.99 -2.00 -10.98
N TYR A 263 12.89 -2.98 -11.87
CA TYR A 263 11.85 -3.08 -12.90
C TYR A 263 11.18 -4.47 -12.86
N ARG A 264 9.91 -4.57 -13.30
CA ARG A 264 9.19 -5.85 -13.47
C ARG A 264 8.66 -5.99 -14.90
N LYS A 265 8.83 -7.17 -15.51
CA LYS A 265 8.25 -7.58 -16.81
C LYS A 265 6.75 -7.84 -16.68
N LEU A 266 5.96 -7.36 -17.64
CA LEU A 266 4.49 -7.49 -17.68
C LEU A 266 4.01 -8.42 -18.81
N TRP A 267 4.84 -9.37 -19.24
CA TRP A 267 4.51 -10.37 -20.25
C TRP A 267 4.82 -11.79 -19.75
N LYS A 268 4.19 -12.80 -20.37
CA LYS A 268 4.42 -14.23 -20.13
C LYS A 268 4.47 -15.00 -21.44
#